data_AF-A0A497I1J0-F1
#
_entry.id   AF-A0A497I1J0-F1
#
_cell.length_a   1.000
_cell.length_b   1.000
_cell.length_c   1.000
_cell.angle_alpha   90.00
_cell.angle_beta   90.00
_cell.angle_gamma   90.00
#
_symmetry.space_group_name_H-M   'P 1'
#
loop_
_entity.id
_entity.type
_entity.pdbx_description
1 polymer ?
#
loop_
_entity_poly.entity_id
_entity_poly.type
_entity_poly.pdbx_seq_one_letter_code
_entity_poly.pdbx_strand_id
1 'polypeptide(L)'
;MIGKIHHLTFGRKIFNVKTIKDDAVVDLAKQIADIINSILVDIPPVYEYLKSYMVLSGGGSILRNSQGTIKDLLEEELGVTFRTPKDVFFSNMRGLHKI
;
A
#
# COMPACT_ATOMS: atom_id res chain seq x y z
N MET A 1 1.55 -7.23 -26.06
CA MET A 1 2.19 -6.20 -25.20
C MET A 1 3.44 -6.78 -24.59
N ILE A 2 4.62 -6.31 -25.00
CA ILE A 2 5.91 -6.73 -24.44
C ILE A 2 6.16 -5.88 -23.19
N GLY A 3 6.05 -6.48 -22.00
CA GLY A 3 6.30 -5.77 -20.74
C GLY A 3 7.74 -5.31 -20.64
N LYS A 4 7.97 -4.02 -20.34
CA LYS A 4 9.31 -3.47 -20.12
C LYS A 4 9.88 -4.00 -18.82
N ILE A 5 11.08 -4.56 -18.87
CA ILE A 5 11.82 -5.00 -17.68
C ILE A 5 12.46 -3.77 -17.04
N HIS A 6 12.19 -3.55 -15.75
CA HIS A 6 12.85 -2.51 -14.97
C HIS A 6 13.77 -3.17 -13.95
N HIS A 7 14.99 -2.66 -13.83
CA HIS A 7 15.97 -3.15 -12.86
C HIS A 7 15.87 -2.34 -11.57
N LEU A 8 15.67 -3.04 -10.44
CA LEU A 8 15.84 -2.45 -9.12
C LEU A 8 17.16 -2.95 -8.53
N THR A 9 18.00 -2.02 -8.08
CA THR A 9 19.31 -2.30 -7.50
C THR A 9 19.24 -2.11 -5.99
N PHE A 10 19.44 -3.19 -5.23
CA PHE A 10 19.63 -3.13 -3.78
C PHE A 10 21.02 -3.71 -3.46
N GLY A 11 21.97 -2.86 -3.08
CA GLY A 11 23.38 -3.26 -2.94
C GLY A 11 23.99 -3.69 -4.30
N ARG A 12 24.75 -4.80 -4.33
CA ARG A 12 25.36 -5.36 -5.57
C ARG A 12 24.45 -6.34 -6.34
N LYS A 13 23.22 -6.59 -5.88
CA LYS A 13 22.28 -7.52 -6.55
C LYS A 13 21.29 -6.75 -7.42
N ILE A 14 21.22 -7.15 -8.68
CA ILE A 14 20.24 -6.67 -9.67
C ILE A 14 19.05 -7.63 -9.65
N PHE A 15 17.87 -7.11 -9.30
CA PHE A 15 16.65 -7.89 -9.36
C PHE A 15 15.95 -7.62 -10.69
N ASN A 16 15.73 -8.68 -11.48
CA ASN A 16 14.87 -8.63 -12.65
C ASN A 16 13.42 -8.63 -12.17
N VAL A 17 12.87 -7.44 -11.96
CA VAL A 17 11.47 -7.29 -11.60
C VAL A 17 10.69 -7.27 -12.90
N LYS A 18 9.97 -8.36 -13.20
CA LYS A 18 8.86 -8.30 -14.16
C LYS A 18 7.97 -7.15 -13.68
N THR A 19 7.70 -6.18 -14.54
CA THR A 19 6.73 -5.12 -14.28
C THR A 19 5.46 -5.79 -13.76
N ILE A 20 5.05 -5.44 -12.54
CA ILE A 20 3.71 -5.75 -12.08
C ILE A 20 2.79 -5.08 -13.10
N LYS A 21 1.85 -5.83 -13.67
CA LYS A 21 0.90 -5.26 -14.62
C LYS A 21 0.16 -4.13 -13.91
N ASP A 22 0.00 -2.98 -14.57
CA ASP A 22 -0.67 -1.82 -13.97
C ASP A 22 -2.03 -2.18 -13.38
N ASP A 23 -2.80 -3.01 -14.10
CA ASP A 23 -4.10 -3.53 -13.67
C ASP A 23 -4.02 -4.31 -12.36
N ALA A 24 -2.95 -5.07 -12.12
CA ALA A 24 -2.81 -5.88 -10.92
C ALA A 24 -2.62 -5.03 -9.65
N VAL A 25 -2.02 -3.84 -9.76
CA VAL A 25 -1.90 -2.91 -8.63
C VAL A 25 -3.25 -2.27 -8.32
N VAL A 26 -4.02 -1.94 -9.36
CA VAL A 26 -5.38 -1.40 -9.23
C VAL A 26 -6.31 -2.43 -8.60
N ASP A 27 -6.31 -3.66 -9.11
CA ASP A 27 -7.13 -4.75 -8.58
C ASP A 27 -6.79 -5.06 -7.12
N LEU A 28 -5.50 -5.01 -6.77
CA LEU A 28 -5.06 -5.19 -5.39
C LEU A 28 -5.54 -4.05 -4.48
N ALA A 29 -5.46 -2.79 -4.94
CA ALA A 29 -5.96 -1.65 -4.18
C ALA A 29 -7.46 -1.78 -3.89
N LYS A 30 -8.26 -2.16 -4.91
CA LYS A 30 -9.71 -2.40 -4.75
C LYS A 30 -10.02 -3.51 -3.76
N GLN A 31 -9.34 -4.65 -3.87
CA GLN A 31 -9.53 -5.75 -2.93
C GLN A 31 -9.20 -5.34 -1.48
N ILE A 32 -8.14 -4.57 -1.28
CA ILE A 32 -7.79 -4.06 0.05
C ILE A 32 -8.86 -3.07 0.55
N ALA A 33 -9.35 -2.17 -0.30
CA ALA A 33 -10.41 -1.23 0.05
C ALA A 33 -11.71 -1.95 0.45
N ASP A 34 -12.11 -2.97 -0.29
CA ASP A 34 -13.28 -3.81 0.02
C ASP A 34 -13.13 -4.51 1.37
N ILE A 35 -11.94 -5.04 1.68
CA ILE A 35 -11.65 -5.66 2.97
C ILE A 35 -11.78 -4.63 4.10
N ILE A 36 -11.17 -3.45 3.94
CA ILE A 36 -11.24 -2.37 4.93
C ILE A 36 -12.70 -1.97 5.18
N ASN A 37 -13.49 -1.76 4.12
CA ASN A 37 -14.90 -1.44 4.24
C ASN A 37 -15.67 -2.57 4.93
N SER A 38 -15.42 -3.84 4.59
CA SER A 38 -16.07 -4.97 5.25
C SER A 38 -15.80 -5.07 6.76
N ILE A 39 -14.62 -4.61 7.22
CA ILE A 39 -14.25 -4.61 8.64
C ILE A 39 -14.85 -3.39 9.37
N LEU A 40 -14.97 -2.25 8.69
CA LEU A 40 -15.29 -0.97 9.34
C LEU A 40 -16.74 -0.52 9.17
N VAL A 41 -17.51 -1.11 8.24
CA VAL A 41 -18.91 -0.75 7.94
C VAL A 41 -19.87 -0.99 9.10
N ASP A 42 -19.57 -1.92 10.02
CA ASP A 42 -20.50 -2.27 11.10
C ASP A 42 -20.67 -1.18 12.18
N ILE A 43 -19.82 -0.13 12.18
CA ILE A 43 -19.95 0.99 13.13
C ILE A 43 -19.59 2.34 12.46
N PRO A 44 -20.52 2.98 11.72
CA PRO A 44 -20.24 4.20 10.95
C PRO A 44 -19.58 5.36 11.73
N PRO A 45 -19.96 5.65 12.99
CA PRO A 45 -19.29 6.70 13.78
C PRO A 45 -17.82 6.37 14.08
N VAL A 46 -17.50 5.09 14.25
CA VAL A 46 -16.13 4.62 14.48
C VAL A 46 -15.33 4.70 13.20
N TYR A 47 -15.92 4.34 12.05
CA TYR A 47 -15.24 4.47 10.77
C TYR A 47 -14.81 5.91 10.48
N GLU A 48 -15.72 6.88 10.62
CA GLU A 48 -15.39 8.31 10.43
C GLU A 48 -14.28 8.79 11.37
N TYR A 49 -14.30 8.35 12.64
CA TYR A 49 -13.21 8.64 13.56
C TYR A 49 -11.88 8.02 13.09
N LEU A 50 -11.89 6.75 12.70
CA LEU A 50 -10.71 5.98 12.32
C LEU A 50 -10.04 6.49 11.05
N LYS A 51 -10.76 7.12 10.11
CA LYS A 51 -10.20 7.70 8.87
C LYS A 51 -8.97 8.57 9.15
N SER A 52 -9.00 9.36 10.22
CA SER A 52 -7.90 10.27 10.59
C SER A 52 -6.67 9.59 11.22
N TYR A 53 -6.78 8.31 11.57
CA TYR A 53 -5.76 7.50 12.23
C TYR A 53 -5.24 6.34 11.38
N MET A 54 -5.72 6.19 10.13
CA MET A 54 -5.28 5.09 9.28
C MET A 54 -3.81 5.22 8.92
N VAL A 55 -3.06 4.14 9.12
CA VAL A 55 -1.63 4.03 8.83
C VAL A 55 -1.45 2.94 7.79
N LEU A 56 -0.72 3.26 6.72
CA LEU A 56 -0.30 2.27 5.73
C LEU A 56 1.18 1.93 5.98
N SER A 57 1.48 0.66 6.21
CA SER A 57 2.85 0.17 6.48
C SER A 57 3.17 -1.13 5.73
N GLY A 58 4.45 -1.52 5.75
CA GLY A 58 4.95 -2.71 5.06
C GLY A 58 5.39 -2.46 3.62
N GLY A 59 6.08 -3.44 3.02
CA GLY A 59 6.65 -3.29 1.67
C GLY A 59 5.60 -3.16 0.57
N GLY A 60 4.36 -3.57 0.81
CA GLY A 60 3.26 -3.42 -0.14
C GLY A 60 2.88 -1.96 -0.40
N SER A 61 3.10 -1.06 0.57
CA SER A 61 2.68 0.35 0.46
C SER A 61 3.43 1.15 -0.60
N ILE A 62 4.55 0.64 -1.10
CA ILE A 62 5.39 1.29 -2.12
C ILE A 62 5.19 0.70 -3.53
N LEU A 63 4.25 -0.25 -3.66
CA LEU A 63 3.83 -0.74 -4.97
C LEU A 63 3.27 0.43 -5.78
N ARG A 64 3.60 0.48 -7.07
CA ARG A 64 3.23 1.58 -7.97
C ARG A 64 2.89 1.06 -9.36
N ASN A 65 1.99 1.77 -10.03
CA ASN A 65 1.66 1.62 -11.44
C ASN A 65 1.93 2.95 -12.18
N SER A 66 1.43 3.07 -13.41
CA SER A 66 1.52 4.31 -14.21
C SER A 66 0.70 5.48 -13.66
N GLN A 67 -0.29 5.24 -12.79
CA GLN A 67 -1.20 6.26 -12.25
C GLN A 67 -0.80 6.75 -10.86
N GLY A 68 0.00 5.98 -10.12
CA GLY A 68 0.44 6.36 -8.78
C GLY A 68 0.96 5.19 -7.96
N THR A 69 1.02 5.38 -6.65
CA THR A 69 1.29 4.33 -5.69
C THR A 69 0.00 3.65 -5.25
N ILE A 70 0.11 2.45 -4.66
CA ILE A 70 -1.05 1.79 -4.06
C ILE A 70 -1.68 2.63 -2.95
N LYS A 71 -0.90 3.49 -2.29
CA LYS A 71 -1.40 4.44 -1.30
C LYS A 71 -2.38 5.41 -1.97
N ASP A 72 -1.98 6.01 -3.10
CA ASP A 72 -2.81 7.00 -3.80
C ASP A 72 -4.14 6.38 -4.25
N LEU A 73 -4.08 5.14 -4.79
CA LEU A 73 -5.27 4.39 -5.19
C LEU A 73 -6.18 4.06 -3.99
N LEU A 74 -5.62 3.69 -2.84
CA LEU A 74 -6.38 3.41 -1.63
C LEU A 74 -7.01 4.67 -1.02
N GLU A 75 -6.31 5.81 -1.08
CA GLU A 75 -6.84 7.11 -0.63
C GLU A 75 -8.03 7.55 -1.50
N GLU A 76 -7.96 7.32 -2.80
CA GLU A 76 -9.06 7.58 -3.75
C GLU A 76 -10.27 6.68 -3.48
N GLU A 77 -10.07 5.36 -3.39
CA GLU A 77 -11.17 4.39 -3.20
C GLU A 77 -11.86 4.53 -1.83
N LEU A 78 -11.13 4.89 -0.78
CA LEU A 78 -11.66 4.99 0.59
C LEU A 78 -12.06 6.42 0.99
N GLY A 79 -11.65 7.44 0.23
CA GLY A 79 -11.83 8.84 0.60
C GLY A 79 -11.12 9.21 1.91
N VAL A 80 -9.90 8.71 2.10
CA VAL A 80 -9.09 8.92 3.32
C VAL A 80 -7.70 9.44 2.99
N THR A 81 -6.95 9.85 4.02
CA THR A 81 -5.51 10.14 3.89
C THR A 81 -4.73 9.27 4.85
N PHE A 82 -3.91 8.37 4.31
CA PHE A 82 -3.08 7.49 5.10
C PHE A 82 -1.82 8.20 5.59
N ARG A 83 -1.46 7.93 6.85
CA ARG A 83 -0.14 8.24 7.37
C ARG A 83 0.83 7.12 7.00
N THR A 84 1.99 7.48 6.46
CA THR A 84 3.08 6.54 6.15
C THR A 84 4.27 6.77 7.09
N PRO A 85 4.69 5.77 7.87
CA PRO A 85 5.90 5.85 8.69
C PRO A 85 7.15 6.07 7.82
N LYS A 86 8.16 6.79 8.33
CA LYS A 86 9.44 7.02 7.63
C LYS A 86 10.14 5.72 7.20
N ASP A 87 9.99 4.66 7.99
CA ASP A 87 10.62 3.36 7.75
C ASP A 87 9.56 2.30 7.48
N VAL A 88 8.75 2.56 6.44
CA VAL A 88 7.55 1.78 6.11
C VAL A 88 7.83 0.28 5.97
N PHE A 89 8.99 -0.09 5.39
CA PHE A 89 9.45 -1.48 5.25
C PHE A 89 9.73 -2.18 6.58
N PHE A 90 10.30 -1.45 7.54
CA PHE A 90 10.76 -2.00 8.81
C PHE A 90 9.81 -1.68 9.97
N SER A 91 8.58 -1.26 9.67
CA SER A 91 7.62 -0.84 10.69
C SER A 91 7.37 -1.95 11.71
N ASN A 92 7.24 -3.20 11.26
CA ASN A 92 7.09 -4.36 12.14
C ASN A 92 8.34 -4.63 12.98
N MET A 93 9.53 -4.61 12.37
CA MET A 93 10.81 -4.81 13.06
C MET A 93 11.06 -3.72 14.12
N ARG A 94 10.70 -2.47 13.83
CA ARG A 94 10.84 -1.35 14.78
C ARG A 94 9.86 -1.43 15.93
N GLY A 95 8.65 -1.93 15.70
CA GLY A 95 7.70 -2.20 16.77
C GLY A 95 8.26 -3.22 17.76
N LEU A 96 8.77 -4.35 17.23
CA LEU A 96 9.37 -5.41 18.04
C LEU A 96 10.62 -4.96 18.81
N HIS A 97 11.47 -4.11 18.23
CA HIS A 97 12.68 -3.62 18.90
C HIS A 97 12.40 -2.65 20.07
N LYS A 98 11.22 -2.02 20.08
CA LYS A 98 10.82 -1.07 21.14
C LYS A 98 10.15 -1.74 22.35
N ILE A 99 9.82 -3.02 22.24
CA ILE A 99 9.26 -3.86 23.32
C ILE A 99 10.42 -4.60 23.99
#